data_AF-A0A1G7JJB9-F1
#
_entry.id   AF-A0A1G7JJB9-F1
#
_cell.length_a   1.000
_cell.length_b   1.000
_cell.length_c   1.000
_cell.angle_alpha   90.00
_cell.angle_beta   90.00
_cell.angle_gamma   90.00
#
_symmetry.space_group_name_H-M   'P 1'
#
loop_
_entity.id
_entity.type
_entity.pdbx_description
1 polymer ?
#
loop_
_entity_poly.entity_id
_entity_poly.type
_entity_poly.pdbx_seq_one_letter_code
_entity_poly.pdbx_strand_id
1 'polypeptide(L)'
;MTDYADRVRQIRERFLTGLEDRLEAINTTISRLEQGEPGAVDDLHLSLHDLTGNAAMLGLDDMAAESRRGLAMLEEGRLETGADDPAALADIRASVARLYELKT
;
A
#
# COMPACT_ATOMS: atom_id res chain seq x y z
N MET A 1 -11.52 30.23 12.96
CA MET A 1 -11.63 29.37 11.77
C MET A 1 -10.30 28.65 11.62
N THR A 2 -10.24 27.34 11.84
CA THR A 2 -9.06 26.57 11.39
C THR A 2 -9.00 26.70 9.89
N ASP A 3 -7.88 27.20 9.37
CA ASP A 3 -7.64 27.28 7.93
C ASP A 3 -7.73 25.87 7.33
N TYR A 4 -8.34 25.75 6.15
CA TYR A 4 -8.42 24.47 5.44
C TYR A 4 -7.02 23.86 5.25
N ALA A 5 -6.01 24.71 5.02
CA ALA A 5 -4.62 24.31 4.93
C ALA A 5 -4.10 23.63 6.21
N ASP A 6 -4.47 24.13 7.39
CA ASP A 6 -4.05 23.53 8.67
C ASP A 6 -4.72 22.18 8.91
N ARG A 7 -5.96 21.99 8.46
CA ARG A 7 -6.65 20.69 8.53
C ARG A 7 -5.96 19.65 7.64
N VAL A 8 -5.63 20.03 6.41
CA VAL A 8 -4.91 19.13 5.48
C VAL A 8 -3.54 18.77 6.03
N ARG A 9 -2.80 19.73 6.63
CA ARG A 9 -1.52 19.45 7.29
C ARG A 9 -1.66 18.43 8.42
N GLN A 10 -2.64 18.61 9.31
CA GLN A 10 -2.89 17.66 10.41
C GLN A 10 -3.28 16.26 9.93
N ILE A 11 -4.08 16.15 8.87
CA ILE A 11 -4.44 14.85 8.29
C ILE A 11 -3.19 14.19 7.69
N ARG A 12 -2.36 14.94 6.98
CA ARG A 12 -1.10 14.45 6.41
C ARG A 12 -0.14 13.98 7.50
N GLU A 13 0.03 14.73 8.58
CA GLU A 13 0.85 14.34 9.73
C GLU A 13 0.36 13.04 10.37
N ARG A 14 -0.96 12.90 10.59
CA ARG A 14 -1.56 11.67 11.13
C ARG A 14 -1.38 10.48 10.20
N PHE A 15 -1.56 10.69 8.90
CA PHE A 15 -1.34 9.67 7.89
C PHE A 15 0.11 9.17 7.91
N LEU A 16 1.09 10.07 7.91
CA LEU A 16 2.52 9.72 7.96
C LEU A 16 2.92 9.07 9.29
N THR A 17 2.31 9.48 10.40
CA THR A 17 2.55 8.88 11.72
C THR A 17 2.11 7.41 11.74
N GLY A 18 0.94 7.10 11.18
CA GLY A 18 0.41 5.73 11.11
C GLY A 18 0.84 4.94 9.88
N LEU A 19 1.76 5.47 9.05
CA LEU A 19 2.15 4.82 7.80
C LEU A 19 2.93 3.53 8.04
N GLU A 20 3.81 3.49 9.04
CA GLU A 20 4.60 2.28 9.36
C GLU A 20 3.69 1.10 9.72
N ASP A 21 2.72 1.33 10.61
CA ASP A 21 1.74 0.30 11.01
C ASP A 21 0.94 -0.21 9.81
N ARG A 22 0.57 0.68 8.88
CA ARG A 22 -0.14 0.30 7.65
C ARG A 22 0.73 -0.55 6.73
N LEU A 23 2.00 -0.18 6.55
CA LEU A 23 2.94 -0.94 5.72
C LEU A 23 3.28 -2.30 6.36
N GLU A 24 3.32 -2.38 7.69
CA GLU A 24 3.49 -3.65 8.41
C GLU A 24 2.26 -4.55 8.25
N ALA A 25 1.05 -3.99 8.31
CA ALA A 25 -0.17 -4.72 8.02
C ALA A 25 -0.19 -5.24 6.57
N ILE A 26 0.24 -4.45 5.59
CA ILE A 26 0.40 -4.88 4.20
C ILE A 26 1.40 -6.05 4.10
N ASN A 27 2.57 -5.96 4.75
CA ASN A 27 3.55 -7.06 4.78
C ASN A 27 2.99 -8.34 5.41
N THR A 28 2.14 -8.20 6.42
CA THR A 28 1.44 -9.33 7.04
C THR A 28 0.49 -9.96 6.04
N THR A 29 -0.30 -9.16 5.31
CA THR A 29 -1.21 -9.65 4.27
C THR A 29 -0.46 -10.33 3.12
N ILE A 30 0.70 -9.82 2.69
CA ILE A 30 1.54 -10.50 1.69
C ILE A 30 1.98 -11.89 2.21
N SER A 31 2.32 -11.99 3.50
CA SER A 31 2.73 -13.27 4.11
C SER A 31 1.56 -14.24 4.26
N ARG A 32 0.33 -13.75 4.45
CA ARG A 32 -0.91 -14.55 4.41
C ARG A 32 -1.19 -15.06 2.99
N LEU A 33 -0.98 -14.19 2.00
CA LEU A 33 -1.10 -14.55 0.58
C LEU A 33 -0.13 -15.69 0.21
N GLU A 34 1.15 -15.58 0.59
CA GLU A 34 2.16 -16.64 0.40
C GLU A 34 1.78 -18.00 1.02
N GLN A 35 0.95 -17.99 2.06
CA GLN A 35 0.45 -19.20 2.72
C GLN A 35 -0.81 -19.76 2.04
N GLY A 36 -1.28 -19.13 0.97
CA GLY A 36 -2.51 -19.48 0.27
C GLY A 36 -3.76 -19.18 1.07
N GLU A 37 -3.72 -18.22 2.00
CA GLU A 37 -4.90 -17.86 2.79
C GLU A 37 -6.01 -17.28 1.90
N PRO A 38 -7.24 -17.84 1.96
CA PRO A 38 -8.36 -17.30 1.21
C PRO A 38 -8.63 -15.83 1.56
N GLY A 39 -8.87 -15.00 0.54
CA GLY A 39 -9.17 -13.57 0.70
C GLY A 39 -7.95 -12.67 0.91
N ALA A 40 -6.73 -13.23 1.05
CA ALA A 40 -5.53 -12.40 1.23
C ALA A 40 -5.22 -11.51 0.01
N VAL A 41 -5.56 -11.95 -1.21
CA VAL A 41 -5.45 -11.12 -2.43
C VAL A 41 -6.36 -9.89 -2.35
N ASP A 42 -7.62 -10.09 -1.97
CA ASP A 42 -8.62 -9.01 -1.87
C ASP A 42 -8.25 -8.02 -0.75
N ASP A 43 -7.79 -8.54 0.41
CA ASP A 43 -7.29 -7.73 1.52
C ASP A 43 -6.09 -6.87 1.09
N LEU A 44 -5.18 -7.45 0.30
CA LEU A 44 -3.98 -6.75 -0.19
C LEU A 44 -4.34 -5.69 -1.23
N HIS A 45 -5.25 -6.02 -2.16
CA HIS A 45 -5.78 -5.09 -3.15
C HIS A 45 -6.41 -3.87 -2.47
N LEU A 46 -7.31 -4.10 -1.51
CA LEU A 46 -7.97 -3.02 -0.76
C LEU A 46 -6.95 -2.15 -0.01
N SER A 47 -5.97 -2.76 0.65
CA SER A 47 -4.95 -2.04 1.41
C SER A 47 -4.10 -1.13 0.52
N LEU A 48 -3.68 -1.60 -0.65
CA LEU A 48 -2.89 -0.81 -1.61
C LEU A 48 -3.75 0.24 -2.34
N HIS A 49 -5.02 -0.05 -2.60
CA HIS A 49 -5.98 0.89 -3.14
C HIS A 49 -6.19 2.08 -2.19
N ASP A 50 -6.48 1.80 -0.91
CA ASP A 50 -6.65 2.80 0.12
C ASP A 50 -5.38 3.63 0.34
N LEU A 51 -4.21 2.99 0.31
CA LEU A 51 -2.93 3.70 0.43
C LEU A 51 -2.71 4.66 -0.74
N THR A 52 -2.97 4.20 -1.97
CA THR A 52 -2.88 5.01 -3.19
C THR A 52 -3.81 6.22 -3.14
N GLY A 53 -5.08 6.00 -2.76
CA GLY A 53 -6.08 7.07 -2.67
C GLY A 53 -5.74 8.11 -1.62
N ASN A 54 -5.34 7.66 -0.43
CA ASN A 54 -4.93 8.55 0.66
C ASN A 54 -3.67 9.36 0.30
N ALA A 55 -2.65 8.72 -0.27
CA ALA A 55 -1.42 9.40 -0.67
C ALA A 55 -1.70 10.47 -1.74
N ALA A 56 -2.51 10.16 -2.75
CA ALA A 56 -2.88 11.12 -3.80
C ALA A 56 -3.68 12.31 -3.23
N MET A 57 -4.64 12.05 -2.34
CA MET A 57 -5.43 13.10 -1.69
C MET A 57 -4.57 14.06 -0.85
N LEU A 58 -3.47 13.57 -0.28
CA LEU A 58 -2.58 14.32 0.61
C LEU A 58 -1.39 14.98 -0.11
N GLY A 59 -1.33 14.87 -1.45
CA GLY A 59 -0.23 15.39 -2.26
C GLY A 59 1.10 14.69 -1.98
N LEU A 60 1.05 13.39 -1.69
CA LEU A 60 2.21 12.51 -1.53
C LEU A 60 2.42 11.74 -2.84
N ASP A 61 2.77 12.47 -3.90
CA ASP A 61 2.71 11.97 -5.28
C ASP A 61 3.61 10.74 -5.52
N ASP A 62 4.83 10.75 -4.99
CA ASP A 62 5.76 9.62 -5.11
C ASP A 62 5.22 8.37 -4.41
N MET A 63 4.62 8.55 -3.24
CA MET A 63 4.00 7.46 -2.48
C MET A 63 2.77 6.91 -3.18
N ALA A 64 1.96 7.80 -3.78
CA ALA A 64 0.81 7.40 -4.58
C ALA A 64 1.24 6.65 -5.84
N ALA A 65 2.33 7.07 -6.49
CA ALA A 65 2.88 6.41 -7.67
C ALA A 65 3.43 5.00 -7.34
N GLU A 66 4.19 4.87 -6.26
CA GLU A 66 4.73 3.57 -5.83
C GLU A 66 3.61 2.64 -5.34
N SER A 67 2.64 3.12 -4.58
CA SER A 67 1.48 2.32 -4.15
C SER A 67 0.65 1.83 -5.35
N ARG A 68 0.45 2.68 -6.36
CA ARG A 68 -0.24 2.33 -7.60
C ARG A 68 0.52 1.27 -8.39
N ARG A 69 1.86 1.31 -8.38
CA ARG A 69 2.69 0.29 -9.02
C ARG A 69 2.47 -1.08 -8.38
N GLY A 70 2.47 -1.15 -7.05
CA GLY A 70 2.16 -2.39 -6.33
C GLY A 70 0.74 -2.89 -6.60
N LEU A 71 -0.24 -1.98 -6.66
CA LEU A 71 -1.63 -2.32 -6.99
C LEU A 71 -1.78 -2.88 -8.42
N ALA A 72 -1.13 -2.26 -9.40
CA ALA A 72 -1.18 -2.71 -10.79
C ALA A 72 -0.65 -4.15 -10.96
N MET A 73 0.39 -4.53 -10.20
CA MET A 73 0.92 -5.90 -10.22
C MET A 73 -0.09 -6.94 -9.74
N LEU A 74 -1.00 -6.57 -8.82
CA LEU A 74 -2.12 -7.43 -8.41
C LEU A 74 -3.21 -7.49 -9.48
N GLU A 75 -3.56 -6.33 -10.06
CA GLU A 75 -4.63 -6.21 -11.05
C GLU A 75 -4.29 -6.83 -12.41
N GLU A 76 -3.01 -6.96 -12.74
CA GLU A 76 -2.52 -7.65 -13.95
C GLU A 76 -2.77 -9.17 -13.93
N GLY A 77 -3.41 -9.72 -12.88
CA GLY A 77 -3.81 -11.12 -12.80
C GLY A 77 -2.64 -12.09 -12.58
N ARG A 78 -1.48 -11.57 -12.14
CA ARG A 78 -0.29 -12.38 -11.81
C ARG A 78 -0.41 -13.14 -10.48
N LEU A 79 -1.42 -12.81 -9.68
CA LEU A 79 -1.69 -13.40 -8.37
C LEU A 79 -3.14 -13.86 -8.35
N GLU A 80 -3.36 -15.11 -8.75
CA GLU A 80 -4.64 -15.80 -8.56
C GLU A 80 -4.55 -16.71 -7.33
N THR A 81 -5.66 -16.81 -6.58
CA THR A 81 -5.78 -17.64 -5.38
C THR A 81 -5.21 -19.05 -5.62
N GLY A 82 -4.06 -19.34 -5.00
CA GLY A 82 -3.51 -20.69 -4.91
C GLY A 82 -2.35 -21.04 -5.85
N ALA A 83 -1.91 -20.13 -6.73
CA ALA A 83 -0.71 -20.31 -7.55
C ALA A 83 0.06 -18.98 -7.68
N ASP A 84 0.60 -18.50 -6.56
CA ASP A 84 1.31 -17.23 -6.54
C ASP A 84 2.57 -17.29 -7.39
N ASP A 85 2.74 -16.31 -8.29
CA ASP A 85 4.02 -16.03 -8.96
C ASP A 85 4.99 -15.43 -7.91
N PRO A 86 6.03 -16.16 -7.47
CA PRO A 86 6.93 -15.66 -6.44
C PRO A 86 7.66 -14.39 -6.86
N ALA A 87 7.83 -14.15 -8.17
CA ALA A 87 8.41 -12.93 -8.67
C ALA A 87 7.45 -11.74 -8.51
N ALA A 88 6.15 -11.94 -8.72
CA ALA A 88 5.14 -10.89 -8.50
C ALA A 88 5.06 -10.50 -7.02
N LEU A 89 5.09 -11.47 -6.10
CA LEU A 89 5.13 -11.18 -4.67
C LEU A 89 6.42 -10.45 -4.25
N ALA A 90 7.57 -10.85 -4.79
CA ALA A 90 8.84 -10.16 -4.54
C ALA A 90 8.80 -8.71 -5.05
N ASP A 91 8.21 -8.46 -6.23
CA ASP A 91 8.04 -7.12 -6.78
C ASP A 91 7.12 -6.25 -5.89
N ILE A 92 6.02 -6.81 -5.37
CA ILE A 92 5.13 -6.11 -4.43
C ILE A 92 5.87 -5.81 -3.12
N ARG A 93 6.61 -6.76 -2.55
CA ARG A 93 7.44 -6.52 -1.35
C ARG A 93 8.48 -5.41 -1.59
N ALA A 94 9.10 -5.39 -2.77
CA ALA A 94 10.04 -4.33 -3.13
C ALA A 94 9.36 -2.96 -3.28
N SER A 95 8.10 -2.94 -3.71
CA SER A 95 7.29 -1.71 -3.74
C SER A 95 6.96 -1.21 -2.34
N VAL A 96 6.54 -2.12 -1.44
CA VAL A 96 6.29 -1.82 -0.02
C VAL A 96 7.55 -1.35 0.69
N ALA A 97 8.70 -1.95 0.42
CA ALA A 97 9.98 -1.50 0.96
C ALA A 97 10.30 -0.05 0.55
N ARG A 98 10.08 0.31 -0.72
CA ARG A 98 10.25 1.68 -1.20
C ARG A 98 9.29 2.68 -0.55
N LEU A 99 8.07 2.26 -0.20
CA LEU A 99 7.14 3.12 0.54
C LEU A 99 7.64 3.50 1.93
N TYR A 100 8.45 2.65 2.58
CA TYR A 100 9.14 3.03 3.83
C TYR A 100 10.19 4.12 3.61
N GLU A 101 10.90 4.09 2.48
CA GLU A 101 11.92 5.10 2.13
C GLU A 101 11.29 6.45 1.78
N LEU A 102 10.08 6.46 1.21
CA LEU A 102 9.32 7.67 0.86
C LEU A 102 8.65 8.37 2.05
N LYS A 103 8.75 7.80 3.25
CA LYS A 103 8.31 8.45 4.50
C LYS A 103 9.23 9.61 4.92
N THR A 104 10.48 9.58 4.47
CA THR A 104 11.57 10.51 4.84
C THR A 104 11.40 11.91 4.26
#